data_AF-A0A7X9ADX3-F1
#
_entry.id   AF-A0A7X9ADX3-F1
#
_cell.length_a   1.000
_cell.length_b   1.000
_cell.length_c   1.000
_cell.angle_alpha   90.00
_cell.angle_beta   90.00
_cell.angle_gamma   90.00
#
_symmetry.space_group_name_H-M   'P 1'
#
loop_
_entity.id
_entity.type
_entity.pdbx_description
1 polymer ?
#
loop_
_entity_poly.entity_id
_entity_poly.type
_entity_poly.pdbx_seq_one_letter_code
_entity_poly.pdbx_strand_id
1 'polypeptide(L)'
;MAFVNEVKVKGALPILCTSVARRKFDEQGILVATHDEYPEIIRSVAIQENVPLVDLEVITSDWLQDLGVEESKKVFHKLPAGVSRIYPRGLNDDTHFNELGASTVAKLFLQDAEKQEIEELLKLIK
;
A
#
# COMPACT_ATOMS: atom_id res chain seq x y z
N MET A 1 -2.88 -7.49 -18.41
CA MET A 1 -3.34 -6.46 -19.37
C MET A 1 -4.86 -6.37 -19.52
N ALA A 2 -5.64 -7.48 -19.44
CA ALA A 2 -7.10 -7.46 -19.64
C ALA A 2 -7.85 -6.32 -18.89
N PHE A 3 -7.64 -6.18 -17.57
CA PHE A 3 -8.31 -5.12 -16.80
C PHE A 3 -7.92 -3.69 -17.21
N VAL A 4 -6.65 -3.46 -17.54
CA VAL A 4 -6.19 -2.14 -18.03
C VAL A 4 -6.91 -1.80 -19.34
N ASN A 5 -6.99 -2.76 -20.25
CA ASN A 5 -7.69 -2.59 -21.52
C ASN A 5 -9.19 -2.37 -21.35
N GLU A 6 -9.84 -3.11 -20.46
CA GLU A 6 -11.27 -2.93 -20.16
C GLU A 6 -11.60 -1.53 -19.62
N VAL A 7 -10.72 -0.98 -18.76
CA VAL A 7 -10.87 0.39 -18.25
C VAL A 7 -10.66 1.42 -19.36
N LYS A 8 -9.60 1.27 -20.18
CA LYS A 8 -9.31 2.15 -21.32
C LYS A 8 -10.45 2.17 -22.34
N VAL A 9 -11.01 1.01 -22.70
CA VAL A 9 -12.12 0.89 -23.67
C VAL A 9 -13.38 1.60 -23.17
N LYS A 10 -13.56 1.71 -21.85
CA LYS A 10 -14.66 2.49 -21.24
C LYS A 10 -14.36 3.99 -21.12
N GLY A 11 -13.22 4.46 -21.63
CA GLY A 11 -12.82 5.87 -21.57
C GLY A 11 -12.38 6.35 -20.19
N ALA A 12 -12.07 5.43 -19.27
CA ALA A 12 -11.55 5.77 -17.95
C ALA A 12 -10.01 5.70 -17.93
N LEU A 13 -9.40 6.39 -16.96
CA LEU A 13 -7.96 6.36 -16.71
C LEU A 13 -7.62 5.23 -15.72
N PRO A 14 -6.97 4.13 -16.14
CA PRO A 14 -6.43 3.16 -15.21
C PRO A 14 -5.19 3.75 -14.51
N ILE A 15 -5.15 3.63 -13.18
CA ILE A 15 -3.97 3.90 -12.36
C ILE A 15 -3.62 2.60 -11.67
N LEU A 16 -2.39 2.11 -11.87
CA LEU A 16 -1.92 0.89 -11.23
C LEU A 16 -1.29 1.22 -9.89
N CYS A 17 -1.40 0.26 -8.96
CA CYS A 17 -0.70 0.33 -7.68
C CYS A 17 -0.04 -1.01 -7.40
N THR A 18 1.18 -1.00 -6.88
CA THR A 18 1.77 -2.18 -6.24
C THR A 18 1.05 -2.45 -4.91
N SER A 19 1.21 -3.67 -4.36
CA SER A 19 0.67 -3.97 -3.03
C SER A 19 1.46 -3.19 -1.96
N VAL A 20 0.77 -2.68 -0.94
CA VAL A 20 1.42 -2.09 0.23
C VAL A 20 2.35 -3.09 0.93
N ALA A 21 3.41 -2.61 1.56
CA ALA A 21 4.35 -3.43 2.32
C ALA A 21 3.68 -4.08 3.53
N ARG A 22 4.04 -5.34 3.81
CA ARG A 22 3.68 -6.01 5.07
C ARG A 22 4.72 -5.68 6.12
N ARG A 23 4.31 -5.64 7.38
CA ARG A 23 5.21 -5.39 8.51
C ARG A 23 6.04 -6.62 8.86
N LYS A 24 7.11 -6.85 8.10
CA LYS A 24 8.09 -7.90 8.37
C LYS A 24 9.47 -7.28 8.46
N PHE A 25 10.08 -7.40 9.63
CA PHE A 25 11.46 -6.95 9.88
C PHE A 25 12.34 -8.16 10.14
N ASP A 26 13.61 -8.09 9.72
CA ASP A 26 14.63 -9.05 10.11
C ASP A 26 15.18 -8.78 11.52
N GLU A 27 16.17 -9.56 11.94
CA GLU A 27 16.80 -9.43 13.26
C GLU A 27 17.59 -8.12 13.44
N GLN A 28 17.93 -7.43 12.34
CA GLN A 28 18.62 -6.15 12.34
C GLN A 28 17.64 -4.97 12.31
N GLY A 29 16.33 -5.22 12.24
CA GLY A 29 15.30 -4.19 12.16
C GLY A 29 15.16 -3.59 10.76
N ILE A 30 15.60 -4.31 9.72
CA ILE A 30 15.41 -3.92 8.33
C ILE A 30 14.12 -4.55 7.80
N LEU A 31 13.28 -3.75 7.15
CA LEU A 31 12.04 -4.21 6.54
C LEU A 31 12.37 -5.11 5.34
N VAL A 32 11.72 -6.28 5.26
CA VAL A 32 11.95 -7.24 4.18
C VAL A 32 10.74 -7.32 3.25
N ALA A 33 11.00 -7.35 1.95
CA ALA A 33 9.97 -7.56 0.93
C ALA A 33 9.29 -8.94 1.12
N THR A 34 7.98 -8.98 0.86
CA THR A 34 7.15 -10.19 1.09
C THR A 34 6.24 -10.56 -0.07
N HIS A 35 6.27 -9.78 -1.15
CA HIS A 35 5.39 -9.95 -2.31
C HIS A 35 6.11 -10.55 -3.53
N ASP A 36 7.33 -11.06 -3.35
CA ASP A 36 8.13 -11.71 -4.39
C ASP A 36 8.14 -10.90 -5.71
N GLU A 37 7.78 -11.51 -6.83
CA GLU A 37 7.81 -10.89 -8.16
C GLU A 37 6.61 -9.97 -8.47
N TYR A 38 5.55 -9.98 -7.65
CA TYR A 38 4.31 -9.27 -7.98
C TYR A 38 4.50 -7.75 -8.16
N PRO A 39 5.24 -7.02 -7.30
CA PRO A 39 5.48 -5.60 -7.50
C PRO A 39 6.18 -5.31 -8.84
N GLU A 40 7.19 -6.10 -9.20
CA GLU A 40 7.92 -5.97 -10.46
C GLU A 40 7.03 -6.24 -11.68
N ILE A 41 6.13 -7.23 -11.60
CA ILE A 41 5.15 -7.49 -12.66
C ILE A 41 4.25 -6.26 -12.85
N ILE A 42 3.76 -5.64 -11.78
CA ILE A 42 2.90 -4.44 -11.89
C ILE A 42 3.68 -3.25 -12.47
N ARG A 43 4.94 -3.03 -12.04
CA ARG A 43 5.83 -2.02 -12.63
C ARG A 43 6.00 -2.23 -14.13
N SER A 44 6.27 -3.47 -14.54
CA SER A 44 6.41 -3.82 -15.96
C SER A 44 5.13 -3.57 -16.76
N VAL A 45 3.97 -3.97 -16.22
CA VAL A 45 2.67 -3.74 -16.88
C VAL A 45 2.37 -2.26 -17.01
N ALA A 46 2.67 -1.43 -16.00
CA ALA A 46 2.46 0.02 -16.08
C ALA A 46 3.25 0.66 -17.23
N ILE A 47 4.51 0.26 -17.39
CA ILE A 47 5.37 0.70 -18.49
C ILE A 47 4.82 0.21 -19.84
N GLN A 48 4.53 -1.09 -19.96
CA GLN A 48 4.03 -1.70 -21.20
C GLN A 48 2.72 -1.07 -21.67
N GLU A 49 1.82 -0.76 -20.74
CA GLU A 49 0.52 -0.19 -21.03
C GLU A 49 0.54 1.35 -21.09
N ASN A 50 1.67 1.99 -20.75
CA ASN A 50 1.80 3.43 -20.64
C ASN A 50 0.70 4.06 -19.78
N VAL A 51 0.59 3.57 -18.53
CA VAL A 51 -0.40 4.04 -17.53
C VAL A 51 0.32 4.48 -16.25
N PRO A 52 -0.23 5.44 -15.49
CA PRO A 52 0.38 5.86 -14.22
C PRO A 52 0.50 4.69 -13.23
N LEU A 53 1.57 4.72 -12.44
CA LEU A 53 1.84 3.77 -11.37
C LEU A 53 2.09 4.51 -10.07
N VAL A 54 1.30 4.22 -9.04
CA VAL A 54 1.61 4.62 -7.66
C VAL A 54 2.28 3.44 -6.96
N ASP A 55 3.59 3.52 -6.75
CA ASP A 55 4.38 2.41 -6.21
C ASP A 55 4.30 2.33 -4.68
N LEU A 56 3.13 1.90 -4.20
CA LEU A 56 2.83 1.80 -2.77
C LEU A 56 3.77 0.85 -2.02
N GLU A 57 4.33 -0.17 -2.67
CA GLU A 57 5.28 -1.08 -2.05
C GLU A 57 6.54 -0.34 -1.59
N VAL A 58 7.15 0.47 -2.46
CA VAL A 58 8.31 1.31 -2.11
C VAL A 58 7.93 2.35 -1.08
N ILE A 59 6.87 3.13 -1.35
CA ILE A 59 6.44 4.25 -0.50
C ILE A 59 6.13 3.78 0.93
N THR A 60 5.41 2.66 1.07
CA THR A 60 5.08 2.14 2.40
C THR A 60 6.23 1.37 3.03
N SER A 61 7.16 0.80 2.25
CA SER A 61 8.37 0.21 2.82
C SER A 61 9.25 1.25 3.48
N ASP A 62 9.50 2.37 2.80
CA ASP A 62 10.27 3.50 3.36
C ASP A 62 9.59 4.05 4.61
N TRP A 63 8.29 4.29 4.55
CA TRP A 63 7.52 4.77 5.69
C TRP A 63 7.56 3.83 6.90
N LEU A 64 7.41 2.52 6.69
CA LEU A 64 7.48 1.54 7.77
C LEU A 64 8.90 1.39 8.31
N GLN A 65 9.92 1.47 7.45
CA GLN A 65 11.32 1.46 7.85
C GLN A 65 11.66 2.66 8.73
N ASP A 66 11.16 3.86 8.39
CA ASP A 66 11.34 5.09 9.17
C ASP A 66 10.67 5.01 10.55
N LEU A 67 9.48 4.40 10.64
CA LEU A 67 8.84 4.12 11.93
C LEU A 67 9.64 3.08 12.74
N GLY A 68 10.23 2.11 12.07
CA GLY A 68 10.95 1.00 12.71
C GLY A 68 10.03 0.00 13.43
N VAL A 69 10.65 -0.98 14.09
CA VAL A 69 9.97 -2.19 14.59
C VAL A 69 8.85 -1.89 15.58
N GLU A 70 9.09 -1.02 16.58
CA GLU A 70 8.11 -0.80 17.65
C GLU A 70 6.99 0.16 17.25
N GLU A 71 7.32 1.32 16.70
CA GLU A 71 6.32 2.35 16.36
C GLU A 71 5.40 1.90 15.22
N SER A 72 5.93 1.12 14.25
CA SER A 72 5.11 0.56 13.18
C SER A 72 3.98 -0.34 13.68
N LYS A 73 4.04 -0.91 14.89
CA LYS A 73 2.90 -1.70 15.43
C LYS A 73 1.62 -0.87 15.55
N LYS A 74 1.73 0.45 15.76
CA LYS A 74 0.59 1.35 15.99
C LYS A 74 -0.28 1.56 14.75
N VAL A 75 0.22 1.26 13.56
CA VAL A 75 -0.53 1.45 12.30
C VAL A 75 -1.19 0.16 11.79
N PHE A 76 -0.97 -0.97 12.47
CA PHE A 76 -1.60 -2.26 12.16
C PHE A 76 -2.61 -2.68 13.22
N HIS A 77 -3.43 -3.68 12.90
CA HIS A 77 -4.33 -4.29 13.86
C HIS A 77 -3.56 -5.09 14.94
N LYS A 78 -3.47 -4.48 16.14
CA LYS A 78 -2.92 -5.09 17.35
C LYS A 78 -3.98 -5.07 18.45
N LEU A 79 -4.50 -6.24 18.80
CA LEU A 79 -5.52 -6.42 19.84
C LEU A 79 -5.00 -7.39 20.91
N PRO A 80 -4.94 -6.99 22.19
CA PRO A 80 -4.68 -7.91 23.28
C PRO A 80 -5.78 -8.97 23.43
N ALA A 81 -5.45 -10.10 24.04
CA ALA A 81 -6.43 -11.11 24.41
C ALA A 81 -7.51 -10.54 25.34
N GLY A 82 -8.76 -10.99 25.16
CA GLY A 82 -9.90 -10.55 25.95
C GLY A 82 -10.52 -9.20 25.56
N VAL A 83 -9.91 -8.41 24.67
CA VAL A 83 -10.45 -7.10 24.24
C VAL A 83 -11.57 -7.24 23.21
N SER A 84 -11.42 -8.17 22.27
CA SER A 84 -12.37 -8.38 21.19
C SER A 84 -13.14 -9.69 21.36
N ARG A 85 -14.46 -9.64 21.21
CA ARG A 85 -15.33 -10.83 21.24
C ARG A 85 -15.08 -11.77 20.05
N ILE A 86 -14.72 -11.21 18.89
CA ILE A 86 -14.43 -11.98 17.67
C ILE A 86 -12.96 -12.45 17.62
N TYR A 87 -12.06 -11.80 18.36
CA TYR A 87 -10.67 -12.24 18.56
C TYR A 87 -10.37 -12.47 20.05
N PRO A 88 -10.95 -13.51 20.67
CA PRO A 88 -10.83 -13.73 22.12
C PRO A 88 -9.39 -13.95 22.58
N ARG A 89 -8.54 -14.53 21.71
CA ARG A 89 -7.10 -14.73 21.95
C ARG A 89 -6.23 -13.50 21.58
N GLY A 90 -6.85 -12.40 21.18
CA GLY A 90 -6.16 -11.25 20.62
C GLY A 90 -5.87 -11.42 19.12
N LEU A 91 -5.32 -10.36 18.53
CA LEU A 91 -4.94 -10.29 17.12
C LEU A 91 -3.59 -9.57 17.04
N ASN A 92 -2.59 -10.23 16.45
CA ASN A 92 -1.32 -9.60 16.12
C ASN A 92 -1.13 -9.69 14.62
N ASP A 93 -1.67 -8.71 13.89
CA ASP A 93 -1.72 -8.70 12.44
C ASP A 93 -0.64 -7.75 11.90
N ASP A 94 0.17 -8.23 10.97
CA ASP A 94 1.24 -7.47 10.30
C ASP A 94 0.92 -7.21 8.82
N THR A 95 -0.31 -7.50 8.38
CA THR A 95 -0.79 -7.34 7.01
C THR A 95 -1.87 -6.27 6.91
N HIS A 96 -2.81 -6.24 7.86
CA HIS A 96 -3.94 -5.31 7.81
C HIS A 96 -3.69 -4.05 8.64
N PHE A 97 -3.66 -2.90 7.97
CA PHE A 97 -3.63 -1.60 8.62
C PHE A 97 -4.90 -1.36 9.43
N ASN A 98 -4.76 -0.66 10.56
CA ASN A 98 -5.91 -0.08 11.26
C ASN A 98 -6.30 1.26 10.62
N GLU A 99 -7.27 1.97 11.20
CA GLU A 99 -7.74 3.27 10.68
C GLU A 99 -6.61 4.30 10.50
N LEU A 100 -5.69 4.40 11.46
CA LEU A 100 -4.54 5.31 11.39
C LEU A 100 -3.61 4.93 10.23
N GLY A 101 -3.30 3.64 10.09
CA GLY A 101 -2.45 3.13 9.01
C GLY A 101 -3.09 3.36 7.64
N ALA A 102 -4.35 2.95 7.47
CA ALA A 102 -5.08 3.10 6.22
C ALA A 102 -5.20 4.57 5.80
N SER A 103 -5.51 5.47 6.74
CA SER A 103 -5.59 6.90 6.47
C SER A 103 -4.24 7.51 6.10
N THR A 104 -3.15 7.01 6.67
CA THR A 104 -1.79 7.48 6.34
C THR A 104 -1.38 7.00 4.95
N VAL A 105 -1.62 5.73 4.61
CA VAL A 105 -1.34 5.19 3.27
C VAL A 105 -2.16 5.92 2.20
N ALA A 106 -3.42 6.25 2.47
CA ALA A 106 -4.23 7.06 1.56
C ALA A 106 -3.60 8.44 1.29
N LYS A 107 -3.05 9.10 2.33
CA LYS A 107 -2.33 10.37 2.14
C LYS A 107 -1.04 10.20 1.33
N LEU A 108 -0.28 9.14 1.58
CA LEU A 108 0.95 8.84 0.82
C LEU A 108 0.64 8.58 -0.66
N PHE A 109 -0.44 7.85 -0.95
CA PHE A 109 -0.95 7.66 -2.31
C PHE A 109 -1.24 9.01 -3.00
N LEU A 110 -1.92 9.93 -2.30
CA LEU A 110 -2.23 11.25 -2.87
C LEU A 110 -0.98 12.10 -3.09
N GLN A 111 -0.05 12.11 -2.16
CA GLN A 111 1.21 12.83 -2.32
C GLN A 111 2.00 12.34 -3.54
N ASP A 112 1.96 11.05 -3.82
CA ASP A 112 2.61 10.49 -5.00
C ASP A 112 1.85 10.85 -6.30
N ALA A 113 0.52 10.75 -6.28
CA ALA A 113 -0.31 11.19 -7.41
C ALA A 113 -0.15 12.69 -7.73
N GLU A 114 0.02 13.54 -6.71
CA GLU A 114 0.32 14.97 -6.86
C GLU A 114 1.69 15.19 -7.50
N LYS A 115 2.74 14.48 -7.04
CA LYS A 115 4.08 14.57 -7.62
C LYS A 115 4.13 14.12 -9.08
N GLN A 116 3.30 13.14 -9.43
CA GLN A 116 3.16 12.64 -10.80
C GLN A 116 2.20 13.48 -11.66
N GLU A 117 1.57 14.52 -11.09
CA GLU A 117 0.61 15.38 -11.77
C GLU A 117 -0.54 14.59 -12.44
N ILE A 118 -1.08 13.57 -11.75
CA ILE A 118 -2.20 12.75 -12.26
C ILE A 118 -3.51 13.56 -12.20
N GLU A 119 -3.66 14.54 -13.09
CA GLU A 119 -4.70 15.56 -13.03
C GLU A 119 -6.12 15.00 -12.96
N GLU A 120 -6.44 13.96 -13.74
CA GLU A 120 -7.77 13.35 -13.77
C GLU A 120 -8.17 12.80 -12.40
N LEU A 121 -7.22 12.26 -11.63
CA LEU A 121 -7.44 11.81 -10.27
C LEU A 121 -7.59 13.01 -9.32
N LEU A 122 -6.69 13.99 -9.42
CA LEU A 122 -6.70 15.16 -8.52
C LEU A 122 -7.98 15.99 -8.65
N LYS A 123 -8.58 16.05 -9.84
CA LYS A 123 -9.88 16.70 -10.09
C LYS A 123 -11.05 16.04 -9.34
N LEU A 124 -10.93 14.78 -8.93
CA LEU A 124 -11.98 14.02 -8.23
C LEU A 124 -11.90 14.17 -6.70
N ILE A 125 -10.78 14.67 -6.18
CA ILE A 125 -10.51 14.77 -4.76
C ILE A 125 -10.80 16.21 -4.33
N LYS A 126 -11.77 16.36 -3.44
CA LYS A 126 -12.28 17.65 -2.97
C LYS A 126 -11.63 18.07 -1.66
#